data_AF-A0AAD8HQU3-F1
#
_entry.id   AF-A0AAD8HQU3-F1
#
_cell.length_a   1.000
_cell.length_b   1.000
_cell.length_c   1.000
_cell.angle_alpha   90.00
_cell.angle_beta   90.00
_cell.angle_gamma   90.00
#
_symmetry.space_group_name_H-M   'P 1'
#
loop_
_entity.id
_entity.type
_entity.pdbx_description
1 polymer ?
#
loop_
_entity_poly.entity_id
_entity_poly.type
_entity_poly.pdbx_seq_one_letter_code
_entity_poly.pdbx_strand_id
1 'polypeptide(L)'
;MDPHIRPLVEQDSKSLQRLLPEIPLWVKNPDYDRVDWLNKFLEHMWPYLVKAIFKTAKNIAKPIIAEQIPKYKIESVEFEALTLGSLPPTFHGMKVYVTDEKELIMEPALKWAGNPNVTVAVKAYGLKATVQVVDLQVFASP
;
A
#
# COMPACT_ATOMS: atom_id res chain seq x y z
N MET A 1 -8.35 9.20 28.79
CA MET A 1 -7.61 10.44 29.13
C MET A 1 -7.60 11.28 27.89
N ASP A 2 -8.06 12.52 27.98
CA ASP A 2 -8.04 13.42 26.83
C ASP A 2 -6.61 13.86 26.52
N PRO A 3 -6.22 13.91 25.23
CA PRO A 3 -4.88 14.32 24.85
C PRO A 3 -4.66 15.80 25.20
N HIS A 4 -3.56 16.10 25.89
CA HIS A 4 -3.15 17.47 26.15
C HIS A 4 -2.66 18.13 24.85
N ILE A 5 -3.50 18.94 24.21
CA ILE A 5 -3.15 19.67 22.99
C ILE A 5 -2.32 20.90 23.37
N ARG A 6 -1.10 21.03 22.84
CA ARG A 6 -0.23 22.21 23.00
C ARG A 6 0.14 22.79 21.63
N PRO A 7 0.12 24.13 21.45
CA PRO A 7 0.59 24.77 20.22
C PRO A 7 2.04 24.40 19.86
N LEU A 8 2.36 24.35 18.56
CA LEU A 8 3.72 24.03 18.08
C LEU A 8 4.76 25.04 18.58
N VAL A 9 4.40 26.32 18.72
CA VAL A 9 5.29 27.39 19.21
C VAL A 9 5.74 27.18 20.66
N GLU A 10 5.00 26.38 21.44
CA GLU A 10 5.30 26.08 22.85
C GLU A 10 6.11 24.77 23.00
N GLN A 11 6.39 24.06 21.92
CA GLN A 11 7.16 22.82 21.94
C GLN A 11 8.67 23.12 22.03
N ASP A 12 9.40 22.30 22.77
CA ASP A 12 10.86 22.40 22.83
C ASP A 12 11.51 21.95 21.51
N SER A 13 12.75 22.35 21.29
CA SER A 13 13.49 22.07 20.05
C SER A 13 13.59 20.56 19.73
N LYS A 14 13.77 19.69 20.74
CA LYS A 14 13.85 18.23 20.49
C LYS A 14 12.50 17.68 20.06
N SER A 15 11.41 18.14 20.65
CA SER A 15 10.06 17.76 20.25
C SER A 15 9.74 18.22 18.82
N LEU A 16 10.10 19.46 18.46
CA LEU A 16 9.95 19.96 17.09
C LEU A 16 10.80 19.17 16.08
N GLN A 17 12.04 18.83 16.42
CA GLN A 17 12.91 18.01 15.55
C GLN A 17 12.30 16.62 15.29
N ARG A 18 11.63 16.03 16.27
CA ARG A 18 10.93 14.74 16.10
C ARG A 18 9.72 14.82 15.18
N LEU A 19 9.13 16.00 15.01
CA LEU A 19 8.01 16.22 14.10
C LEU A 19 8.47 16.48 12.66
N LEU A 20 9.75 16.85 12.45
CA LEU A 20 10.26 17.13 11.11
C LEU A 20 10.01 15.99 10.13
N PRO A 21 10.21 14.70 10.44
CA PRO A 21 9.90 13.61 9.51
C PRO A 21 8.41 13.54 9.12
N GLU A 22 7.50 13.91 10.03
CA GLU A 22 6.05 13.82 9.85
C GLU A 22 5.47 14.96 8.99
N ILE A 23 6.20 16.05 8.81
CA ILE A 23 5.76 17.17 7.96
C ILE A 23 5.64 16.67 6.49
N PRO A 24 4.53 16.97 5.78
CA PRO A 24 4.34 16.55 4.40
C PRO A 24 5.43 17.07 3.45
N LEU A 25 5.71 16.32 2.38
CA LEU A 25 6.80 16.66 1.43
C LEU A 25 6.57 18.00 0.74
N TRP A 26 5.34 18.30 0.33
CA TRP A 26 4.95 19.57 -0.29
C TRP A 26 5.11 20.81 0.61
N VAL A 27 5.23 20.62 1.93
CA VAL A 27 5.56 21.71 2.87
C VAL A 27 7.07 21.92 2.96
N LYS A 28 7.85 20.84 2.85
CA LYS A 28 9.32 20.86 2.99
C LYS A 28 10.03 21.23 1.70
N ASN A 29 9.45 20.85 0.57
CA ASN A 29 10.09 20.95 -0.73
C ASN A 29 9.07 21.49 -1.76
N PRO A 30 9.36 22.64 -2.39
CA PRO A 30 8.46 23.27 -3.36
C PRO A 30 8.26 22.45 -4.65
N ASP A 31 9.12 21.45 -4.94
CA ASP A 31 8.96 20.58 -6.10
C ASP A 31 7.77 19.62 -5.99
N TYR A 32 7.24 19.44 -4.78
CA TYR A 32 6.12 18.53 -4.54
C TYR A 32 4.80 19.28 -4.51
N ASP A 33 3.89 18.88 -5.40
CA ASP A 33 2.52 19.34 -5.36
C ASP A 33 1.70 18.59 -4.31
N ARG A 34 0.79 19.32 -3.66
CA ARG A 34 -0.24 18.73 -2.79
C ARG A 34 -1.34 18.11 -3.65
N VAL A 35 -1.60 16.81 -3.47
CA VAL A 35 -2.51 16.03 -4.30
C VAL A 35 -3.72 15.47 -3.53
N ASP A 36 -4.32 16.27 -2.65
CA ASP A 36 -5.48 15.85 -1.84
C ASP A 36 -6.66 15.34 -2.68
N TRP A 37 -6.86 15.92 -3.86
CA TRP A 37 -7.92 15.50 -4.78
C TRP A 37 -7.72 14.05 -5.24
N LEU A 38 -6.47 13.63 -5.44
CA LEU A 38 -6.14 12.27 -5.86
C LEU A 38 -6.41 11.27 -4.73
N ASN A 39 -6.08 11.66 -3.49
CA ASN A 39 -6.41 10.86 -2.31
C ASN A 39 -7.93 10.67 -2.16
N LYS A 40 -8.72 11.75 -2.31
CA LYS A 40 -10.19 11.67 -2.29
C LYS A 40 -10.73 10.77 -3.40
N PHE A 41 -10.22 10.94 -4.62
CA PHE A 41 -10.60 10.09 -5.76
C PHE A 41 -10.32 8.62 -5.47
N LEU A 42 -9.11 8.32 -4.98
CA LEU A 42 -8.69 6.96 -4.66
C LEU A 42 -9.54 6.33 -3.57
N GLU A 43 -9.91 7.07 -2.53
CA GLU A 43 -10.79 6.61 -1.45
C GLU A 43 -12.15 6.14 -2.00
N HIS A 44 -12.76 6.91 -2.91
CA HIS A 44 -14.03 6.54 -3.54
C HIS A 44 -13.87 5.32 -4.48
N MET A 45 -12.72 5.22 -5.15
CA MET A 45 -12.45 4.13 -6.09
C MET A 45 -11.96 2.84 -5.44
N TRP A 46 -11.48 2.90 -4.20
CA TRP A 46 -10.80 1.80 -3.52
C TRP A 46 -11.58 0.48 -3.54
N PRO A 47 -12.90 0.43 -3.23
CA PRO A 47 -13.65 -0.82 -3.25
C PRO A 47 -13.68 -1.51 -4.63
N TYR A 48 -13.57 -0.74 -5.71
CA TYR A 48 -13.55 -1.26 -7.08
C TYR A 48 -12.15 -1.69 -7.49
N LEU A 49 -11.13 -0.90 -7.12
CA LEU A 49 -9.73 -1.23 -7.37
C LEU A 49 -9.32 -2.51 -6.66
N VAL A 50 -9.70 -2.70 -5.40
CA VAL A 50 -9.41 -3.93 -4.65
C VAL A 50 -9.98 -5.16 -5.36
N LYS A 51 -11.20 -5.09 -5.89
CA LYS A 51 -11.81 -6.19 -6.67
C LYS A 51 -11.04 -6.48 -7.95
N ALA A 52 -10.61 -5.44 -8.67
CA ALA A 52 -9.84 -5.59 -9.90
C ALA A 52 -8.45 -6.20 -9.62
N ILE A 53 -7.73 -5.67 -8.63
CA ILE A 53 -6.42 -6.17 -8.21
C ILE A 53 -6.52 -7.63 -7.78
N PHE A 54 -7.54 -7.99 -7.00
CA PHE A 54 -7.80 -9.39 -6.62
C PHE A 54 -7.96 -10.31 -7.83
N LYS A 55 -8.78 -9.90 -8.82
CA LYS A 55 -9.02 -10.70 -10.02
C LYS A 55 -7.72 -10.89 -10.80
N THR A 56 -6.94 -9.83 -10.95
CA THR A 56 -5.63 -9.86 -11.61
C THR A 56 -4.64 -10.75 -10.86
N ALA A 57 -4.49 -10.59 -9.55
CA ALA A 57 -3.60 -11.39 -8.72
C ALA A 57 -3.93 -12.89 -8.80
N LYS A 58 -5.22 -13.26 -8.72
CA LYS A 58 -5.64 -14.66 -8.90
C LYS A 58 -5.31 -15.19 -10.29
N ASN A 59 -5.52 -14.40 -11.34
CA ASN A 59 -5.22 -14.81 -12.71
C ASN A 59 -3.73 -15.00 -12.95
N ILE A 60 -2.87 -14.18 -12.34
CA ILE A 60 -1.41 -14.31 -12.40
C ILE A 60 -0.93 -15.51 -11.57
N ALA A 61 -1.46 -15.68 -10.35
CA ALA A 61 -1.02 -16.74 -9.44
C ALA A 61 -1.40 -18.15 -9.91
N LYS A 62 -2.57 -18.32 -10.55
CA LYS A 62 -3.06 -19.62 -11.03
C LYS A 62 -2.04 -20.42 -11.86
N PRO A 63 -1.49 -19.90 -12.97
CA PRO A 63 -0.52 -20.65 -13.77
C PRO A 63 0.76 -20.93 -13.00
N ILE A 64 1.25 -19.98 -12.20
CA ILE A 64 2.47 -20.15 -11.38
C ILE A 64 2.28 -21.30 -10.39
N ILE A 65 1.15 -21.33 -9.68
CA ILE A 65 0.80 -22.41 -8.74
C ILE A 65 0.69 -23.75 -9.48
N ALA A 66 -0.01 -23.78 -10.62
CA ALA A 66 -0.22 -25.00 -11.39
C ALA A 66 1.10 -25.66 -11.83
N GLU A 67 2.12 -24.87 -12.15
CA GLU A 67 3.44 -25.38 -12.49
C GLU A 67 4.18 -26.00 -11.28
N GLN A 68 3.97 -25.46 -10.07
CA GLN A 68 4.64 -25.96 -8.87
C GLN A 68 3.95 -27.18 -8.24
N ILE A 69 2.65 -27.38 -8.51
CA ILE A 69 1.85 -28.49 -7.96
C ILE A 69 2.52 -29.87 -8.22
N PRO A 70 2.88 -30.23 -9.46
CA PRO A 70 3.54 -31.52 -9.75
C PRO A 70 4.91 -31.65 -9.09
N LYS A 71 5.68 -30.56 -9.03
CA LYS A 71 7.06 -30.55 -8.53
C LYS A 71 7.16 -30.92 -7.05
N TYR A 72 6.20 -30.46 -6.25
CA TYR A 72 6.20 -30.65 -4.79
C TYR A 72 5.17 -31.67 -4.30
N LYS A 73 4.49 -32.38 -5.21
CA LYS A 73 3.39 -33.31 -4.89
C LYS A 73 2.30 -32.65 -4.04
N ILE A 74 1.97 -31.40 -4.36
CA ILE A 74 0.89 -30.65 -3.73
C ILE A 74 -0.43 -31.11 -4.36
N GLU A 75 -1.50 -31.21 -3.58
CA GLU A 75 -2.84 -31.57 -4.06
C GLU A 75 -3.59 -30.30 -4.52
N SER A 76 -3.58 -29.24 -3.72
CA SER A 76 -4.13 -27.94 -4.10
C SER A 76 -3.49 -26.78 -3.36
N VAL A 77 -3.56 -25.59 -3.97
CA VAL A 77 -3.28 -24.30 -3.33
C VAL A 77 -4.48 -23.39 -3.58
N GLU A 78 -5.09 -22.91 -2.51
CA GLU A 78 -6.35 -22.17 -2.56
C GLU A 78 -6.23 -20.87 -1.76
N PHE A 79 -6.77 -19.77 -2.28
CA PHE A 79 -6.94 -18.54 -1.50
C PHE A 79 -8.24 -18.65 -0.69
N GLU A 80 -8.13 -18.79 0.63
CA GLU A 80 -9.28 -18.79 1.55
C GLU A 80 -9.77 -17.37 1.84
N ALA A 81 -8.84 -16.43 1.97
CA ALA A 81 -9.11 -15.00 2.06
C ALA A 81 -8.10 -14.25 1.20
N LEU A 82 -8.54 -13.21 0.50
CA LEU A 82 -7.66 -12.34 -0.27
C LEU A 82 -8.30 -10.96 -0.35
N THR A 83 -7.92 -10.08 0.56
CA THR A 83 -8.29 -8.66 0.57
C THR A 83 -7.07 -7.81 0.91
N LEU A 84 -7.02 -6.60 0.35
CA LEU A 84 -5.99 -5.60 0.63
C LEU A 84 -6.40 -4.66 1.77
N GLY A 85 -7.57 -4.90 2.38
CA GLY A 85 -8.10 -4.08 3.45
C GLY A 85 -8.96 -2.92 2.96
N SER A 86 -9.43 -2.12 3.93
CA SER A 86 -10.33 -0.97 3.68
C SER A 86 -9.59 0.35 3.51
N LEU A 87 -8.29 0.38 3.81
CA LEU A 87 -7.48 1.59 3.80
C LEU A 87 -6.69 1.69 2.48
N PRO A 88 -7.00 2.68 1.62
CA PRO A 88 -6.22 2.92 0.41
C PRO A 88 -4.83 3.47 0.74
N PRO A 89 -3.86 3.37 -0.19
CA PRO A 89 -2.62 4.13 -0.07
C PRO A 89 -2.88 5.63 -0.08
N THR A 90 -1.98 6.39 0.53
CA THR A 90 -2.03 7.87 0.60
C THR A 90 -0.81 8.47 -0.09
N PHE A 91 -1.08 9.41 -0.99
CA PHE A 91 -0.05 10.23 -1.64
C PHE A 91 0.28 11.44 -0.76
N HIS A 92 1.56 11.60 -0.45
CA HIS A 92 2.10 12.67 0.41
C HIS A 92 2.70 13.84 -0.38
N GLY A 93 2.65 13.74 -1.71
CA GLY A 93 3.14 14.73 -2.66
C GLY A 93 3.39 14.05 -4.00
N MET A 94 3.50 14.85 -5.05
CA MET A 94 3.90 14.37 -6.37
C MET A 94 4.79 15.42 -7.03
N LYS A 95 5.92 15.00 -7.59
CA LYS A 95 6.69 15.87 -8.49
C LYS A 95 6.22 15.62 -9.91
N VAL A 96 6.17 16.69 -10.70
CA VAL A 96 5.75 16.63 -12.10
C VAL A 96 6.76 17.37 -12.95
N TYR A 97 7.28 16.68 -13.96
CA TYR A 97 8.27 17.23 -14.90
C TYR A 97 7.74 17.11 -16.32
N VAL A 98 7.88 18.18 -17.09
CA VAL A 98 7.67 18.15 -18.54
C VAL A 98 9.04 18.02 -19.19
N THR A 99 9.20 17.01 -20.04
CA THR A 99 10.45 16.79 -20.77
C THR A 99 10.44 17.51 -22.11
N ASP A 100 11.62 17.73 -22.68
CA ASP A 100 11.77 18.29 -24.03
C ASP A 100 11.14 17.39 -25.12
N GLU A 101 10.94 16.11 -24.80
CA GLU A 101 10.31 15.11 -25.67
C GLU A 101 8.77 15.15 -25.60
N LYS A 102 8.19 16.16 -24.94
CA LYS A 102 6.74 16.31 -24.70
C LYS A 102 6.15 15.18 -23.85
N GLU A 103 6.98 14.56 -23.00
CA GLU A 103 6.51 13.59 -22.02
C GLU A 103 6.23 14.27 -20.68
N LEU A 104 5.32 13.68 -19.91
CA LEU A 104 5.01 14.09 -18.55
C LEU A 104 5.48 13.00 -17.60
N ILE A 105 6.52 13.30 -16.82
CA ILE A 105 7.02 12.39 -15.78
C ILE A 105 6.34 12.78 -14.47
N MET A 106 5.71 11.81 -13.82
CA MET A 106 5.02 11.97 -12.55
C MET A 106 5.67 11.06 -11.51
N GLU A 107 6.18 11.66 -10.43
CA GLU A 107 6.90 10.97 -9.36
C GLU A 107 6.10 11.07 -8.04
N PRO A 108 5.17 10.13 -7.80
CA PRO A 108 4.37 10.13 -6.58
C PRO A 108 5.15 9.63 -5.37
N ALA A 109 5.02 10.33 -4.24
CA ALA A 109 5.44 9.81 -2.94
C ALA A 109 4.24 9.18 -2.22
N LEU A 110 4.31 7.89 -1.94
CA LEU A 110 3.20 7.05 -1.48
C LEU A 110 3.54 6.35 -0.16
N LYS A 111 2.57 6.32 0.75
CA LYS A 111 2.61 5.42 1.92
C LYS A 111 1.33 4.62 1.97
N TRP A 112 1.44 3.38 2.41
CA TRP A 112 0.30 2.50 2.59
C TRP A 112 0.47 1.67 3.84
N ALA A 113 -0.41 1.86 4.80
CA ALA A 113 -0.55 1.00 5.96
C ALA A 113 -1.92 0.30 5.84
N GLY A 114 -1.94 -0.78 5.08
CA GLY A 114 -3.13 -1.55 4.81
C GLY A 114 -3.39 -2.60 5.90
N ASN A 115 -4.65 -2.99 6.04
CA ASN A 115 -5.10 -4.12 6.85
C ASN A 115 -5.51 -5.30 5.96
N PRO A 116 -4.57 -5.93 5.23
CA PRO A 116 -4.91 -7.03 4.35
C PRO A 116 -5.32 -8.26 5.16
N ASN A 117 -6.09 -9.13 4.51
CA ASN A 117 -6.27 -10.50 4.95
C ASN A 117 -6.05 -11.39 3.74
N VAL A 118 -4.83 -11.92 3.63
CA VAL A 118 -4.44 -12.86 2.59
C VAL A 118 -4.12 -14.18 3.26
N THR A 119 -5.04 -15.13 3.14
CA THR A 119 -4.89 -16.49 3.66
C THR A 119 -4.83 -17.48 2.51
N VAL A 120 -3.74 -18.23 2.46
CA VAL A 120 -3.50 -19.28 1.46
C VAL A 120 -3.48 -20.63 2.17
N ALA A 121 -4.29 -21.57 1.70
CA ALA A 121 -4.26 -22.95 2.13
C ALA A 121 -3.49 -23.81 1.12
N VAL A 122 -2.63 -24.68 1.61
CA VAL A 122 -1.91 -25.69 0.83
C VAL A 122 -2.32 -27.07 1.36
N LYS A 123 -2.77 -27.95 0.46
CA LYS A 123 -3.09 -29.34 0.77
C LYS A 123 -2.03 -30.26 0.16
N ALA A 124 -1.44 -31.14 0.96
CA ALA A 124 -0.47 -32.13 0.48
C ALA A 124 -0.41 -33.32 1.46
N TYR A 125 -0.32 -34.54 0.93
CA TYR A 125 -0.21 -35.78 1.71
C TYR A 125 -1.35 -35.95 2.73
N GLY A 126 -2.56 -35.51 2.39
CA GLY A 126 -3.71 -35.52 3.31
C GLY A 126 -3.65 -34.49 4.45
N LEU A 127 -2.64 -33.62 4.48
CA LEU A 127 -2.51 -32.50 5.43
C LEU A 127 -2.93 -31.18 4.79
N LYS A 128 -3.55 -30.30 5.56
CA LYS A 128 -3.88 -28.91 5.17
C LYS A 128 -3.11 -27.94 6.06
N ALA A 129 -2.22 -27.16 5.46
CA ALA A 129 -1.54 -26.05 6.12
C ALA A 129 -2.09 -24.71 5.61
N THR A 130 -2.18 -23.71 6.48
CA THR A 130 -2.61 -22.35 6.12
C THR A 130 -1.52 -21.35 6.45
N VAL A 131 -1.30 -20.38 5.56
CA VAL A 131 -0.40 -19.25 5.76
C VAL A 131 -1.22 -17.98 5.59
N GLN A 132 -1.14 -17.09 6.57
CA GLN A 132 -1.82 -15.80 6.55
C GLN A 132 -0.80 -14.66 6.57
N VAL A 133 -0.96 -13.72 5.65
CA VAL A 133 -0.27 -12.43 5.73
C VAL A 133 -1.17 -11.46 6.47
N VAL A 134 -0.64 -10.93 7.57
CA VAL A 134 -1.23 -9.88 8.39
C VAL A 134 -0.35 -8.64 8.33
N ASP A 135 -0.96 -7.46 8.44
CA ASP A 135 -0.32 -6.14 8.52
C ASP A 135 0.68 -5.84 7.38
N LEU A 136 0.25 -5.04 6.41
CA LEU A 136 1.11 -4.63 5.29
C LEU A 136 1.41 -3.14 5.37
N GLN A 137 2.70 -2.82 5.49
CA GLN A 137 3.21 -1.45 5.39
C GLN A 137 4.13 -1.33 4.19
N VAL A 138 3.81 -0.39 3.31
CA VAL A 138 4.58 -0.07 2.11
C VAL A 138 4.86 1.42 2.10
N PHE A 139 6.13 1.77 1.87
CA PHE A 139 6.57 3.14 1.67
C PHE A 139 7.28 3.19 0.33
N ALA A 140 6.89 4.13 -0.52
CA ALA A 140 7.52 4.36 -1.81
C ALA A 140 7.78 5.86 -1.96
N SER A 141 9.03 6.20 -2.19
CA SER A 141 9.49 7.52 -2.61
C SER A 141 10.37 7.32 -3.83
N PRO A 142 10.38 8.27 -4.78
CA PRO A 142 11.46 8.39 -5.75
C PRO A 142 12.82 8.47 -5.04
#